data_AF-A0A2A2EJQ7-F1
#
_entry.id   AF-A0A2A2EJQ7-F1
#
_cell.length_a   1.000
_cell.length_b   1.000
_cell.length_c   1.000
_cell.angle_alpha   90.00
_cell.angle_beta   90.00
_cell.angle_gamma   90.00
#
_symmetry.space_group_name_H-M   'P 1'
#
loop_
_entity.id
_entity.type
_entity.pdbx_description
1 polymer ?
#
loop_
_entity_poly.entity_id
_entity_poly.type
_entity_poly.pdbx_seq_one_letter_code
_entity_poly.pdbx_strand_id
1 'polypeptide(L)'
;MSGFRRTGAGAGATPRTHVVAGVVADLEAGKSVARCADERGLPRDFVEQIVEHARARGMIDVVELTAGCSLGACEPSPDSIVCASCPLRPVSAKPARSIAARIGARMRSHA
;
A
#
# COMPACT_ATOMS: atom_id res chain seq x y z
N MET A 1 40.79 26.85 -24.58
CA MET A 1 39.77 27.27 -23.61
C MET A 1 39.00 26.02 -23.16
N SER A 2 39.34 25.43 -22.01
CA SER A 2 38.68 24.22 -21.51
C SER A 2 38.00 24.55 -20.18
N GLY A 3 36.67 24.51 -20.16
CA GLY A 3 35.85 24.81 -18.99
C GLY A 3 35.27 23.53 -18.40
N PHE A 4 35.96 22.96 -17.41
CA PHE A 4 35.41 21.89 -16.58
C PHE A 4 34.39 22.50 -15.60
N ARG A 5 33.10 22.16 -15.73
CA ARG A 5 32.07 22.61 -14.79
C ARG A 5 32.26 21.90 -13.45
N ARG A 6 32.71 22.65 -12.43
CA ARG A 6 32.58 22.25 -11.02
C ARG A 6 31.14 22.56 -10.58
N THR A 7 30.32 21.53 -10.39
CA THR A 7 29.10 21.66 -9.60
C THR A 7 29.50 21.73 -8.12
N GLY A 8 29.23 22.87 -7.51
CA GLY A 8 29.58 23.17 -6.12
C GLY A 8 28.95 22.20 -5.13
N ALA A 9 29.78 21.77 -4.17
CA ALA A 9 29.30 21.29 -2.89
C ALA A 9 28.62 22.47 -2.18
N GLY A 10 27.30 22.40 -1.99
CA GLY A 10 26.52 23.46 -1.38
C GLY A 10 25.30 22.93 -0.63
N ALA A 11 25.45 22.85 0.70
CA ALA A 11 24.43 22.82 1.75
C ALA A 11 23.46 21.61 1.82
N GLY A 12 23.58 20.86 2.92
CA GLY A 12 22.59 19.85 3.33
C GLY A 12 23.02 18.40 3.14
N ALA A 13 24.22 18.04 3.60
CA ALA A 13 24.59 16.63 3.78
C ALA A 13 23.82 16.06 4.98
N THR A 14 22.50 15.90 4.85
CA THR A 14 21.78 14.84 5.55
C THR A 14 22.57 13.56 5.29
N PRO A 15 22.80 12.69 6.29
CA PRO A 15 23.53 11.46 6.05
C PRO A 15 22.90 10.81 4.83
N ARG A 16 23.69 10.46 3.82
CA ARG A 16 23.21 9.63 2.70
C ARG A 16 22.94 8.22 3.23
N THR A 17 22.18 8.09 4.31
CA THR A 17 21.43 6.89 4.64
C THR A 17 20.71 6.54 3.36
N HIS A 18 21.20 5.48 2.71
CA HIS A 18 20.96 5.15 1.33
C HIS A 18 19.48 5.36 0.99
N VAL A 19 19.17 6.15 -0.04
CA VAL A 19 17.78 6.41 -0.46
C VAL A 19 17.01 5.10 -0.61
N VAL A 20 17.70 4.06 -1.10
CA VAL A 20 17.22 2.66 -1.14
C VAL A 20 16.82 2.14 0.23
N ALA A 21 17.69 2.23 1.24
CA ALA A 21 17.40 1.77 2.60
C ALA A 21 16.22 2.54 3.23
N GLY A 22 16.10 3.84 2.95
CA GLY A 22 14.97 4.63 3.40
C GLY A 22 13.65 4.19 2.77
N VAL A 23 13.66 3.98 1.45
CA VAL A 23 12.48 3.48 0.72
C VAL A 23 12.11 2.06 1.18
N VAL A 24 13.09 1.18 1.38
CA VAL A 24 12.87 -0.18 1.91
C VAL A 24 12.21 -0.12 3.29
N ALA A 25 12.74 0.67 4.22
CA ALA A 25 12.16 0.80 5.57
C ALA A 25 10.72 1.34 5.56
N ASP A 26 10.40 2.25 4.64
CA ASP A 26 9.03 2.75 4.48
C ASP A 26 8.07 1.68 3.95
N LEU A 27 8.53 0.84 3.03
CA LEU A 27 7.75 -0.27 2.48
C LEU A 27 7.54 -1.36 3.54
N GLU A 28 8.56 -1.67 4.34
CA GLU A 28 8.45 -2.57 5.50
C GLU A 28 7.47 -2.04 6.56
N ALA A 29 7.38 -0.72 6.72
CA ALA A 29 6.38 -0.08 7.56
C ALA A 29 4.96 -0.07 6.95
N GLY A 30 4.77 -0.71 5.79
CA GLY A 30 3.47 -0.86 5.12
C GLY A 30 3.04 0.36 4.30
N LYS A 31 3.93 1.30 4.01
CA LYS A 31 3.60 2.42 3.11
C LYS A 31 3.50 1.93 1.67
N SER A 32 2.59 2.52 0.90
CA SER A 32 2.51 2.28 -0.53
C SER A 32 3.62 3.01 -1.29
N VAL A 33 3.98 2.52 -2.47
CA VAL A 33 4.97 3.16 -3.36
C VAL A 33 4.63 4.63 -3.64
N ALA A 34 3.36 4.94 -3.90
CA ALA A 34 2.90 6.31 -4.12
C ALA A 34 3.15 7.20 -2.90
N ARG A 35 2.82 6.70 -1.70
CA ARG A 35 3.04 7.44 -0.45
C ARG A 35 4.53 7.65 -0.17
N CYS A 36 5.36 6.66 -0.45
CA CYS A 36 6.82 6.79 -0.32
C CYS A 36 7.38 7.87 -1.27
N ALA A 37 6.89 7.91 -2.52
CA ALA A 37 7.28 8.90 -3.51
C ALA A 37 6.92 10.33 -3.06
N ASP A 38 5.68 10.52 -2.60
CA ASP A 38 5.16 11.81 -2.15
C ASP A 38 5.90 12.32 -0.91
N GLU A 39 6.06 11.49 0.14
CA GLU A 39 6.70 11.89 1.40
C GLU A 39 8.20 12.18 1.23
N ARG A 40 8.86 11.53 0.26
CA ARG A 40 10.30 11.72 -0.01
C ARG A 40 10.60 12.72 -1.12
N GLY A 41 9.59 13.24 -1.80
CA GLY A 41 9.77 14.11 -2.96
C GLY A 41 10.51 13.42 -4.11
N LEU A 42 10.28 12.12 -4.30
CA LEU A 42 10.92 11.30 -5.33
C LEU A 42 9.96 11.02 -6.48
N PRO A 43 10.45 10.91 -7.73
CA PRO A 43 9.62 10.43 -8.83
C PRO A 43 9.10 9.02 -8.54
N ARG A 44 7.82 8.77 -8.82
CA ARG A 44 7.21 7.45 -8.59
C ARG A 44 7.97 6.32 -9.30
N ASP A 45 8.30 6.50 -10.57
CA ASP A 45 9.03 5.52 -11.38
C ASP A 45 10.39 5.17 -10.78
N PHE A 46 11.04 6.15 -10.12
CA PHE A 46 12.30 5.92 -9.42
C PHE A 46 12.12 5.07 -8.17
N VAL A 47 11.04 5.27 -7.42
CA VAL A 47 10.69 4.42 -6.28
C VAL A 47 10.35 3.00 -6.74
N GLU A 48 9.64 2.85 -7.87
CA GLU A 48 9.35 1.55 -8.49
C GLU A 48 10.64 0.82 -8.90
N GLN A 49 11.62 1.53 -9.46
CA GLN A 49 12.95 0.96 -9.73
C GLN A 49 13.67 0.50 -8.46
N ILE A 50 13.55 1.24 -7.36
CA ILE A 50 14.12 0.83 -6.07
C ILE A 50 13.43 -0.43 -5.55
N VAL A 51 12.10 -0.53 -5.69
CA VAL A 51 11.35 -1.73 -5.31
C VAL A 51 11.83 -2.94 -6.09
N GLU A 52 11.94 -2.84 -7.41
CA GLU A 52 12.43 -3.92 -8.26
C GLU A 52 13.86 -4.34 -7.88
N HIS A 53 14.72 -3.36 -7.66
CA HIS A 53 16.08 -3.60 -7.19
C HIS A 53 16.13 -4.31 -5.83
N ALA A 54 15.25 -3.91 -4.90
CA ALA A 54 15.19 -4.49 -3.57
C ALA A 54 14.62 -5.91 -3.58
N ARG A 55 13.60 -6.19 -4.41
CA ARG A 55 13.09 -7.55 -4.66
C ARG A 55 14.17 -8.46 -5.25
N ALA A 56 14.86 -8.00 -6.31
CA ALA A 56 15.90 -8.78 -6.98
C ALA A 56 17.07 -9.15 -6.05
N ARG A 57 17.29 -8.36 -4.99
CA ARG A 57 18.30 -8.61 -3.94
C ARG A 57 17.77 -9.31 -2.70
N GLY A 58 16.49 -9.69 -2.68
CA GLY A 58 15.86 -10.33 -1.52
C GLY A 58 15.77 -9.43 -0.28
N MET A 59 15.84 -8.10 -0.46
CA MET A 59 15.75 -7.13 0.63
C MET A 59 14.30 -6.93 1.08
N ILE A 60 13.34 -7.10 0.17
CA ILE A 60 11.91 -7.03 0.46
C ILE A 60 11.18 -8.13 -0.31
N ASP A 61 10.19 -8.74 0.33
CA ASP A 61 9.21 -9.60 -0.33
C ASP A 61 7.89 -8.82 -0.44
N VAL A 62 7.69 -8.19 -1.59
CA VAL A 62 6.45 -7.45 -1.83
C VAL A 62 5.51 -8.40 -2.55
N VAL A 63 4.59 -8.97 -1.78
CA VAL A 63 3.52 -9.79 -2.33
C VAL A 63 2.57 -8.88 -3.12
N GLU A 64 2.49 -9.10 -4.43
CA GLU A 64 1.37 -8.54 -5.20
C GLU A 64 0.10 -9.25 -4.77
N LEU A 65 -0.79 -8.50 -4.12
CA LEU A 65 -2.09 -8.97 -3.66
C LEU A 65 -3.07 -9.08 -4.84
N THR A 66 -2.73 -9.92 -5.82
CA THR A 66 -3.56 -10.21 -7.01
C THR A 66 -4.73 -11.12 -6.67
N ALA A 67 -4.60 -11.93 -5.62
CA ALA A 67 -5.63 -12.80 -5.08
C ALA A 67 -6.15 -12.25 -3.75
N GLY A 68 -6.89 -11.15 -3.79
CA GLY A 68 -7.72 -10.75 -2.66
C GLY A 68 -8.86 -11.76 -2.42
N CYS A 69 -9.64 -11.51 -1.37
CA CYS A 69 -10.94 -12.17 -1.18
C CYS A 69 -11.89 -12.05 -2.41
N SER A 70 -11.51 -11.23 -3.41
CA SER A 70 -12.15 -10.98 -4.71
C SER A 70 -12.20 -12.14 -5.69
N LEU A 71 -11.31 -13.15 -5.60
CA LEU A 71 -11.35 -14.31 -6.52
C LEU A 71 -12.40 -15.37 -6.15
N GLY A 72 -13.25 -15.08 -5.15
CA GLY A 72 -14.46 -15.87 -4.85
C GLY A 72 -14.35 -16.86 -3.68
N ALA A 73 -13.21 -16.95 -2.99
CA ALA A 73 -13.01 -17.92 -1.90
C ALA A 73 -13.35 -17.41 -0.50
N CYS A 74 -13.65 -16.12 -0.36
CA CYS A 74 -13.82 -15.46 0.94
C CYS A 74 -15.25 -14.96 1.05
N GLU A 75 -16.04 -15.62 1.88
CA GLU A 75 -17.38 -15.18 2.26
C GLU A 75 -17.25 -14.35 3.56
N PRO A 76 -17.11 -13.02 3.47
CA PRO A 76 -16.88 -12.20 4.65
C PRO A 76 -18.13 -12.21 5.53
N SER A 77 -17.98 -12.67 6.78
CA SER A 77 -19.05 -12.51 7.75
C SER A 77 -19.33 -11.01 7.93
N PRO A 78 -20.58 -10.56 7.77
CA PRO A 78 -20.94 -9.16 7.91
C PRO A 78 -20.82 -8.64 9.34
N ASP A 79 -20.76 -9.56 10.32
CA ASP A 79 -20.63 -9.25 11.74
C ASP A 79 -19.16 -9.35 12.23
N SER A 80 -18.23 -9.72 11.34
CA SER A 80 -16.81 -9.79 11.66
C SER A 80 -16.11 -8.45 11.43
N ILE A 81 -15.60 -7.85 12.51
CA ILE A 81 -14.77 -6.63 12.46
C ILE A 81 -13.52 -6.85 11.61
N VAL A 82 -12.95 -8.06 11.65
CA VAL A 82 -11.75 -8.43 10.87
C VAL A 82 -12.03 -8.38 9.37
N CYS A 83 -13.20 -8.86 8.94
CA CYS A 83 -13.60 -8.79 7.54
C CYS A 83 -13.98 -7.36 7.11
N ALA A 84 -14.50 -6.54 8.03
CA ALA A 84 -14.83 -5.14 7.76
C ALA A 84 -13.59 -4.26 7.54
N SER A 85 -12.48 -4.56 8.22
CA SER A 85 -11.21 -3.84 8.11
C SER A 85 -10.19 -4.49 7.15
N CYS A 86 -10.53 -5.61 6.52
CA CYS A 86 -9.62 -6.36 5.67
C CYS A 86 -9.20 -5.53 4.42
N PRO A 87 -7.90 -5.26 4.21
CA PRO A 87 -7.42 -4.51 3.05
C PRO A 87 -7.59 -5.26 1.73
N LEU A 88 -7.87 -6.58 1.79
CA LEU A 88 -8.13 -7.44 0.64
C LEU A 88 -9.62 -7.53 0.28
N ARG A 89 -10.49 -6.81 0.99
CA ARG A 89 -11.91 -6.82 0.71
C ARG A 89 -12.19 -6.07 -0.61
N PRO A 90 -12.93 -6.67 -1.56
CA PRO A 90 -13.27 -5.99 -2.80
C PRO A 90 -14.09 -4.74 -2.51
N VAL A 91 -13.82 -3.64 -3.21
CA VAL A 91 -14.67 -2.42 -3.15
C VAL A 91 -16.11 -2.73 -3.61
N SER A 92 -16.28 -3.71 -4.49
CA SER A 92 -17.58 -4.20 -4.99
C SER A 92 -18.31 -5.14 -4.02
N ALA A 93 -17.65 -5.63 -2.97
CA ALA A 93 -18.28 -6.48 -1.97
C ALA A 93 -19.20 -5.63 -1.10
N LYS A 94 -20.46 -5.50 -1.51
CA LYS A 94 -21.51 -4.93 -0.65
C LYS A 94 -21.56 -5.79 0.62
N PRO A 95 -21.50 -5.18 1.82
CA PRO A 95 -21.66 -5.94 3.04
C PRO A 95 -23.02 -6.66 2.97
N ALA A 96 -23.00 -7.99 3.09
CA ALA A 96 -24.22 -8.74 3.29
C ALA A 96 -24.95 -8.14 4.49
N ARG A 97 -26.26 -7.96 4.42
CA ARG A 97 -27.01 -7.47 5.59
C ARG A 97 -26.85 -8.47 6.71
N SER A 98 -26.40 -8.01 7.88
CA SER A 98 -26.37 -8.84 9.08
C SER A 98 -27.73 -9.46 9.36
N ILE A 99 -27.76 -10.59 10.05
CA ILE A 99 -29.01 -11.27 10.41
C ILE A 99 -29.95 -10.30 11.14
N ALA A 100 -29.41 -9.47 12.04
CA ALA A 100 -30.16 -8.43 12.74
C ALA A 100 -30.79 -7.39 11.78
N ALA A 101 -30.03 -6.93 10.78
CA ALA A 101 -30.54 -6.00 9.78
C ALA A 101 -31.64 -6.62 8.90
N ARG A 102 -31.54 -7.93 8.61
CA ARG A 102 -32.56 -8.70 7.88
C ARG A 102 -33.85 -8.83 8.70
N ILE A 103 -33.73 -9.16 9.98
CA ILE A 103 -34.88 -9.27 10.90
C ILE A 103 -35.59 -7.92 11.02
N GLY A 104 -34.85 -6.83 11.30
CA GLY A 104 -35.44 -5.49 11.45
C GLY A 104 -36.12 -4.99 10.17
N ALA A 105 -35.56 -5.27 8.99
CA ALA A 105 -36.21 -4.93 7.72
C ALA A 105 -37.52 -5.71 7.51
N ARG A 106 -37.54 -7.00 7.85
CA ARG A 106 -38.74 -7.85 7.77
C ARG A 106 -39.84 -7.32 8.69
N MET A 107 -39.52 -6.95 9.93
CA MET A 107 -40.50 -6.41 10.88
C MET A 107 -41.13 -5.10 10.39
N ARG A 108 -40.35 -4.21 9.77
CA ARG A 108 -40.86 -2.96 9.19
C ARG A 108 -41.71 -3.13 7.92
N SER A 109 -41.63 -4.28 7.27
CA SER A 109 -42.43 -4.57 6.07
C SER A 109 -43.83 -5.11 6.41
N HIS A 110 -44.05 -5.45 7.67
CA HIS A 110 -45.30 -6.03 8.20
C HIS A 110 -46.00 -5.10 9.22
N ALA A 111 -45.50 -3.87 9.37
CA ALA A 111 -46.15 -2.78 10.10
C ALA A 111 -46.79 -1.82 9.09
#